data_AF-A0A4V3D0A2-F1
#
_entry.id   AF-A0A4V3D0A2-F1
#
_cell.length_a   1.000
_cell.length_b   1.000
_cell.length_c   1.000
_cell.angle_alpha   90.00
_cell.angle_beta   90.00
_cell.angle_gamma   90.00
#
_symmetry.space_group_name_H-M   'P 1'
#
loop_
_entity.id
_entity.type
_entity.pdbx_description
1 polymer ?
#
loop_
_entity_poly.entity_id
_entity_poly.type
_entity_poly.pdbx_seq_one_letter_code
_entity_poly.pdbx_strand_id
1 'polypeptide(L)'
;MRALIVVLGLLSLVAGCTSDPAPPSAPPSAPVAHPPAPRVPDRDEKAVLGTLVNLDPCLLAGFGDAHRRSPHMCIVDLPDHSSVHVTVADRYPRAGRFAGGKKEIGGATVDGISVLTSDLCRAEVPVSFDYAITIDLLPYPSRRGCKANDIDKYAAKVVGNLRKLTTVQHPANRPDLSKEACTVLENAVATVGTKIAEGPSNIRTTIDDCYASGLYGGGMTIFSMLIEPGPPDGGWGTKWATVAGKTIYYKGDGDCRWTWSQGTYSGDHNRLMTLSVDDCKGTKAQMTAVLGALIKELEKPQVPGTVARLTYRPDEPDEPNPGACVDYPQDECEPYQPTPLPANVTVAARTDGHVLCAATLDAVNARFPGMRPVTDQLGCSYVRPDHAVQLDFRVWGNPSAALDPSVSRKVAVAGHPGVYAETRAERQPPQTSVCVDPGKQDPKTSQPYYWCVVATFRVPRNTDGKADPSRQTELEPLMAEVAKHF
;
A
#
# COMPACT_ATOMS: atom_id res chain seq x y z
N MET A 1 -24.17 48.60 44.71
CA MET A 1 -25.29 47.76 44.19
C MET A 1 -24.93 46.31 44.40
N ARG A 2 -25.63 45.64 45.33
CA ARG A 2 -25.47 44.23 45.67
C ARG A 2 -26.52 43.43 44.90
N ALA A 3 -26.14 42.40 44.16
CA ALA A 3 -27.07 41.45 43.57
C ALA A 3 -26.93 40.11 44.28
N LEU A 4 -28.01 39.74 44.97
CA LEU A 4 -28.24 38.52 45.72
C LEU A 4 -28.85 37.49 44.75
N ILE A 5 -28.23 36.32 44.55
CA ILE A 5 -28.86 35.22 43.81
C ILE A 5 -29.06 34.05 44.78
N VAL A 6 -30.34 33.70 44.93
CA VAL A 6 -30.89 32.63 45.77
C VAL A 6 -30.70 31.30 45.05
N VAL A 7 -30.03 30.35 45.70
CA VAL A 7 -29.92 28.95 45.26
C VAL A 7 -31.12 28.19 45.80
N LEU A 8 -32.05 27.81 44.91
CA LEU A 8 -33.16 26.93 45.22
C LEU A 8 -32.72 25.47 44.99
N GLY A 9 -32.78 24.66 46.05
CA GLY A 9 -32.48 23.23 46.00
C GLY A 9 -33.61 22.43 45.35
N LEU A 10 -33.24 21.53 44.44
CA LEU A 10 -34.08 20.44 43.97
C LEU A 10 -33.56 19.12 44.57
N LEU A 11 -34.26 18.63 45.59
CA LEU A 11 -34.14 17.24 46.04
C LEU A 11 -34.89 16.34 45.03
N SER A 12 -34.16 15.53 44.27
CA SER A 12 -34.74 14.44 43.49
C SER A 12 -34.57 13.13 44.25
N LEU A 13 -35.69 12.48 44.56
CA LEU A 13 -35.74 11.13 45.13
C LEU A 13 -35.05 10.13 44.19
N VAL A 14 -34.04 9.43 44.71
CA VAL A 14 -33.47 8.24 44.08
C VAL A 14 -34.29 7.03 44.52
N ALA A 15 -35.21 6.57 43.68
CA ALA A 15 -35.83 5.26 43.80
C ALA A 15 -34.82 4.22 43.29
N GLY A 16 -34.26 3.42 44.20
CA GLY A 16 -33.35 2.33 43.87
C GLY A 16 -34.10 1.14 43.29
N CYS A 17 -34.04 0.95 41.97
CA CYS A 17 -34.36 -0.33 41.33
C CYS A 17 -33.19 -1.27 41.54
N THR A 18 -33.31 -2.19 42.50
CA THR A 18 -32.44 -3.38 42.60
C THR A 18 -32.76 -4.29 41.42
N SER A 19 -32.00 -4.13 40.35
CA SER A 19 -32.01 -5.07 39.23
C SER A 19 -31.14 -6.26 39.63
N ASP A 20 -31.70 -7.47 39.61
CA ASP A 20 -30.93 -8.69 39.81
C ASP A 20 -29.70 -8.68 38.88
N PRO A 21 -28.50 -9.04 39.38
CA PRO A 21 -27.31 -9.11 38.55
C PRO A 21 -27.57 -10.14 37.45
N ALA A 22 -27.59 -9.66 36.21
CA ALA A 22 -27.69 -10.51 35.04
C ALA A 22 -26.62 -11.62 35.14
N PRO A 23 -26.96 -12.88 34.84
CA PRO A 23 -26.01 -13.97 34.89
C PRO A 23 -24.78 -13.63 34.04
N PRO A 24 -23.56 -13.95 34.50
CA PRO A 24 -22.35 -13.59 33.81
C PRO A 24 -22.39 -14.15 32.38
N SER A 25 -22.36 -13.25 31.40
CA SER A 25 -22.32 -13.60 29.99
C SER A 25 -21.17 -14.56 29.74
N ALA A 26 -21.45 -15.69 29.07
CA ALA A 26 -20.42 -16.63 28.69
C ALA A 26 -19.28 -15.88 27.96
N PRO A 27 -18.01 -16.21 28.26
CA PRO A 27 -16.89 -15.56 27.59
C PRO A 27 -17.04 -15.71 26.08
N PRO A 28 -16.70 -14.67 25.29
CA PRO A 28 -16.76 -14.75 23.84
C PRO A 28 -15.95 -15.98 23.40
N SER A 29 -16.56 -16.83 22.58
CA SER A 29 -15.85 -17.96 21.99
C SER A 29 -14.61 -17.42 21.28
N ALA A 30 -13.45 -18.00 21.58
CA ALA A 30 -12.23 -17.63 20.87
C ALA A 30 -12.45 -17.87 19.37
N PRO A 31 -11.88 -17.02 18.49
CA PRO A 31 -11.91 -17.27 17.06
C PRO A 31 -11.43 -18.68 16.76
N VAL A 32 -12.13 -19.39 15.86
CA VAL A 32 -11.66 -20.69 15.40
C VAL A 32 -10.35 -20.44 14.66
N ALA A 33 -9.27 -21.05 15.14
CA ALA A 33 -7.99 -20.96 14.45
C ALA A 33 -8.10 -21.81 13.17
N HIS A 34 -8.05 -21.14 12.03
CA HIS A 34 -7.92 -21.81 10.73
C HIS A 34 -6.42 -22.02 10.46
N PRO A 35 -6.00 -23.21 9.99
CA PRO A 35 -4.61 -23.38 9.56
C PRO A 35 -4.31 -22.38 8.44
N PRO A 36 -3.13 -21.75 8.36
CA PRO A 36 -2.84 -20.83 7.27
C PRO A 36 -3.05 -21.52 5.92
N ALA A 37 -3.91 -20.95 5.07
CA ALA A 37 -4.09 -21.46 3.73
C ALA A 37 -2.74 -21.41 3.00
N PRO A 38 -2.35 -22.46 2.27
CA PRO A 38 -1.13 -22.42 1.47
C PRO A 38 -1.17 -21.23 0.52
N ARG A 39 -0.33 -20.22 0.77
CA ARG A 39 -0.09 -19.13 -0.17
C ARG A 39 0.91 -19.64 -1.19
N VAL A 40 0.72 -19.30 -2.46
CA VAL A 40 1.80 -19.50 -3.42
C VAL A 40 2.95 -18.62 -2.95
N PRO A 41 4.15 -19.17 -2.74
CA PRO A 41 5.29 -18.34 -2.46
C PRO A 41 5.51 -17.43 -3.66
N ASP A 42 5.57 -16.13 -3.41
CA ASP A 42 6.14 -15.21 -4.38
C ASP A 42 7.59 -15.64 -4.67
N ARG A 43 8.19 -15.00 -5.67
CA ARG A 43 9.63 -15.12 -5.89
C ARG A 43 10.36 -14.75 -4.60
N ASP A 44 11.50 -15.41 -4.35
CA ASP A 44 12.34 -15.08 -3.21
C ASP A 44 12.66 -13.59 -3.23
N GLU A 45 12.01 -12.85 -2.33
CA GLU A 45 12.05 -11.40 -2.25
C GLU A 45 13.49 -10.88 -2.13
N LYS A 46 14.31 -11.57 -1.33
CA LYS A 46 15.72 -11.23 -1.16
C LYS A 46 16.52 -11.47 -2.43
N ALA A 47 16.23 -12.56 -3.15
CA ALA A 47 16.85 -12.82 -4.44
C ALA A 47 16.42 -11.79 -5.50
N VAL A 48 15.13 -11.43 -5.54
CA VAL A 48 14.58 -10.42 -6.46
C VAL A 48 15.21 -9.07 -6.19
N LEU A 49 15.14 -8.58 -4.95
CA LEU A 49 15.74 -7.31 -4.55
C LEU A 49 17.25 -7.32 -4.85
N GLY A 50 17.95 -8.39 -4.45
CA GLY A 50 19.37 -8.58 -4.75
C GLY A 50 19.69 -8.57 -6.25
N THR A 51 18.77 -9.00 -7.11
CA THR A 51 18.94 -8.89 -8.57
C THR A 51 18.68 -7.46 -9.05
N LEU A 52 17.58 -6.84 -8.63
CA LEU A 52 17.16 -5.51 -9.07
C LEU A 52 18.18 -4.43 -8.72
N VAL A 53 18.73 -4.49 -7.51
CA VAL A 53 19.74 -3.53 -7.07
C VAL A 53 21.05 -3.62 -7.84
N ASN A 54 21.34 -4.77 -8.47
CA ASN A 54 22.50 -4.93 -9.32
C ASN A 54 22.22 -4.54 -10.78
N LEU A 55 20.97 -4.24 -11.16
CA LEU A 55 20.64 -3.70 -12.48
C LEU A 55 21.13 -2.27 -12.61
N ASP A 56 21.63 -1.94 -13.80
CA ASP A 56 21.85 -0.55 -14.20
C ASP A 56 20.55 0.00 -14.85
N PRO A 57 19.81 0.92 -14.20
CA PRO A 57 18.58 1.48 -14.75
C PRO A 57 18.79 2.26 -16.06
N CYS A 58 19.97 2.81 -16.31
CA CYS A 58 20.27 3.54 -17.55
C CYS A 58 20.61 2.61 -18.71
N LEU A 59 21.35 1.52 -18.45
CA LEU A 59 21.50 0.46 -19.46
C LEU A 59 20.14 -0.20 -19.77
N LEU A 60 19.30 -0.37 -18.74
CA LEU A 60 17.96 -0.90 -18.88
C LEU A 60 17.08 0.03 -19.74
N ALA A 61 17.15 1.35 -19.51
CA ALA A 61 16.53 2.33 -20.39
C ALA A 61 17.06 2.16 -21.82
N GLY A 62 18.36 2.36 -22.06
CA GLY A 62 19.03 2.04 -23.33
C GLY A 62 18.51 2.84 -24.53
N PHE A 63 18.02 4.07 -24.31
CA PHE A 63 17.61 5.00 -25.36
C PHE A 63 17.79 6.45 -24.91
N GLY A 64 17.81 7.37 -25.87
CA GLY A 64 17.85 8.82 -25.63
C GLY A 64 19.14 9.29 -24.93
N ASP A 65 19.09 10.50 -24.40
CA ASP A 65 20.13 11.04 -23.54
C ASP A 65 19.83 10.63 -22.09
N ALA A 66 20.28 9.44 -21.74
CA ALA A 66 20.00 8.81 -20.46
C ALA A 66 21.05 9.21 -19.43
N HIS A 67 20.62 9.79 -18.32
CA HIS A 67 21.48 10.15 -17.21
C HIS A 67 20.93 9.62 -15.89
N ARG A 68 21.84 9.28 -14.98
CA ARG A 68 21.49 8.67 -13.69
C ARG A 68 21.04 9.75 -12.71
N ARG A 69 19.88 9.56 -12.05
CA ARG A 69 19.41 10.45 -10.98
C ARG A 69 19.70 9.89 -9.59
N SER A 70 19.62 8.57 -9.44
CA SER A 70 19.89 7.86 -8.19
C SER A 70 20.47 6.47 -8.50
N PRO A 71 20.89 5.71 -7.48
CA PRO A 71 21.39 4.35 -7.68
C PRO A 71 20.43 3.47 -8.48
N HIS A 72 19.12 3.60 -8.24
CA HIS A 72 18.09 2.76 -8.84
C HIS A 72 17.17 3.50 -9.83
N MET A 73 17.46 4.76 -10.17
CA MET A 73 16.68 5.56 -11.12
C MET A 73 17.55 6.14 -12.25
N CYS A 74 17.06 6.01 -13.48
CA CYS A 74 17.57 6.72 -14.64
C CYS A 74 16.52 7.69 -15.20
N ILE A 75 16.96 8.84 -15.68
CA ILE A 75 16.14 9.80 -16.41
C ILE A 75 16.62 9.82 -17.86
N VAL A 76 15.69 9.76 -18.79
CA VAL A 76 15.95 9.95 -20.21
C VAL A 76 15.25 11.20 -20.68
N ASP A 77 16.02 12.20 -21.08
CA ASP A 77 15.47 13.42 -21.68
C ASP A 77 15.07 13.15 -23.13
N LEU A 78 13.86 13.56 -23.48
CA LEU A 78 13.29 13.40 -24.82
C LEU A 78 13.43 14.70 -25.61
N PRO A 79 13.44 14.64 -26.97
CA PRO A 79 13.60 15.83 -27.81
C PRO A 79 12.52 16.91 -27.63
N ASP A 80 11.35 16.54 -27.11
CA ASP A 80 10.24 17.45 -26.83
C ASP A 80 10.25 18.00 -25.39
N HIS A 81 11.38 17.86 -24.68
CA HIS A 81 11.57 18.18 -23.26
C HIS A 81 10.76 17.35 -22.28
N SER A 82 10.03 16.33 -22.75
CA SER A 82 9.48 15.31 -21.86
C SER A 82 10.63 14.49 -21.26
N SER A 83 10.37 13.79 -20.16
CA SER A 83 11.36 12.86 -19.59
C SER A 83 10.74 11.50 -19.30
N VAL A 84 11.53 10.44 -19.46
CA VAL A 84 11.17 9.07 -19.06
C VAL A 84 12.03 8.68 -17.87
N HIS A 85 11.41 8.37 -16.74
CA HIS A 85 12.11 7.91 -15.55
C HIS A 85 11.97 6.39 -15.50
N VAL A 86 13.09 5.68 -15.41
CA VAL A 86 13.13 4.23 -15.26
C VAL A 86 13.69 3.92 -13.87
N THR A 87 12.85 3.39 -13.00
CA THR A 87 13.19 3.04 -11.63
C THR A 87 13.17 1.53 -11.45
N VAL A 88 14.25 0.96 -10.91
CA VAL A 88 14.32 -0.45 -10.54
C VAL A 88 14.07 -0.61 -9.04
N ALA A 89 13.50 -1.75 -8.63
CA ALA A 89 13.11 -1.99 -7.24
C ALA A 89 12.21 -0.89 -6.68
N ASP A 90 11.25 -0.43 -7.48
CA ASP A 90 10.19 0.43 -6.98
C ASP A 90 9.22 -0.47 -6.21
N ARG A 91 8.86 -0.10 -4.98
CA ARG A 91 7.85 -0.80 -4.20
C ARG A 91 6.52 -0.68 -4.91
N TYR A 92 5.93 -1.84 -5.14
CA TYR A 92 4.71 -1.96 -5.89
C TYR A 92 3.69 -2.75 -5.07
N PRO A 93 2.93 -2.09 -4.18
CA PRO A 93 2.05 -2.78 -3.26
C PRO A 93 0.98 -3.56 -4.04
N ARG A 94 0.47 -4.63 -3.42
CA ARG A 94 -0.57 -5.48 -4.02
C ARG A 94 -1.80 -4.69 -4.46
N ALA A 95 -2.16 -3.64 -3.72
CA ALA A 95 -3.21 -2.69 -4.10
C ALA A 95 -3.01 -2.06 -5.50
N GLY A 96 -1.76 -1.72 -5.84
CA GLY A 96 -1.39 -1.16 -7.14
C GLY A 96 -1.59 -2.17 -8.28
N ARG A 97 -1.12 -3.41 -8.08
CA ARG A 97 -1.39 -4.54 -8.99
C ARG A 97 -2.88 -4.78 -9.21
N PHE A 98 -3.67 -4.62 -8.14
CA PHE A 98 -5.12 -4.78 -8.21
C PHE A 98 -5.79 -3.66 -9.03
N ALA A 99 -5.37 -2.42 -8.84
CA ALA A 99 -5.97 -1.27 -9.53
C ALA A 99 -5.56 -1.14 -11.01
N GLY A 100 -4.37 -1.63 -11.38
CA GLY A 100 -3.81 -1.45 -12.72
C GLY A 100 -4.35 -2.43 -13.76
N GLY A 101 -4.57 -1.95 -15.00
CA GLY A 101 -4.74 -2.82 -16.16
C GLY A 101 -3.46 -3.64 -16.43
N LYS A 102 -3.63 -4.92 -16.83
CA LYS A 102 -2.59 -5.81 -17.36
C LYS A 102 -2.48 -5.70 -18.88
N LYS A 103 -1.28 -5.47 -19.39
CA LYS A 103 -0.99 -5.54 -20.81
C LYS A 103 0.21 -6.45 -21.07
N GLU A 104 0.17 -7.14 -22.20
CA GLU A 104 1.36 -7.78 -22.74
C GLU A 104 2.19 -6.75 -23.51
N ILE A 105 3.43 -6.53 -23.06
CA ILE A 105 4.40 -5.69 -23.75
C ILE A 105 5.71 -6.46 -23.84
N GLY A 106 6.23 -6.64 -25.06
CA GLY A 106 7.54 -7.29 -25.27
C GLY A 106 7.64 -8.73 -24.75
N GLY A 107 6.52 -9.44 -24.62
CA GLY A 107 6.43 -10.79 -24.06
C GLY A 107 6.56 -10.85 -22.52
N ALA A 108 6.26 -9.74 -21.83
CA ALA A 108 6.13 -9.68 -20.38
C ALA A 108 4.79 -9.06 -20.00
N THR A 109 4.32 -9.38 -18.79
CA THR A 109 3.21 -8.68 -18.15
C THR A 109 3.68 -7.30 -17.70
N VAL A 110 2.89 -6.28 -18.04
CA VAL A 110 3.05 -4.90 -17.57
C VAL A 110 1.73 -4.46 -16.95
N ASP A 111 1.77 -4.06 -15.70
CA ASP A 111 0.65 -3.54 -14.95
C ASP A 111 0.59 -2.00 -15.05
N GLY A 112 -0.58 -1.45 -14.71
CA GLY A 112 -0.69 -0.05 -14.30
C GLY A 112 -0.39 0.99 -15.37
N ILE A 113 -0.79 0.78 -16.62
CA ILE A 113 -0.73 1.82 -17.69
C ILE A 113 -1.78 2.89 -17.41
N SER A 114 -1.51 3.76 -16.44
CA SER A 114 -2.49 4.67 -15.89
C SER A 114 -2.00 6.12 -15.94
N VAL A 115 -2.95 7.01 -16.15
CA VAL A 115 -2.80 8.46 -16.00
C VAL A 115 -2.98 8.74 -14.51
N LEU A 116 -1.89 8.74 -13.73
CA LEU A 116 -1.95 9.03 -12.29
C LEU A 116 -2.39 10.48 -12.06
N THR A 117 -1.90 11.37 -12.92
CA THR A 117 -2.32 12.78 -13.05
C THR A 117 -2.31 13.14 -14.53
N SER A 118 -2.88 14.29 -14.93
CA SER A 118 -2.79 14.76 -16.33
C SER A 118 -1.36 14.83 -16.87
N ASP A 119 -0.38 14.83 -15.97
CA ASP A 119 1.02 15.15 -16.21
C ASP A 119 1.95 13.95 -15.94
N LEU A 120 1.40 12.74 -15.72
CA LEU A 120 2.18 11.53 -15.47
C LEU A 120 1.50 10.28 -16.04
N CYS A 121 2.17 9.61 -16.98
CA CYS A 121 1.90 8.21 -17.29
C CYS A 121 2.86 7.32 -16.52
N ARG A 122 2.34 6.22 -16.00
CA ARG A 122 3.15 5.15 -15.42
C ARG A 122 2.91 3.85 -16.16
N ALA A 123 3.93 3.00 -16.25
CA ALA A 123 3.84 1.60 -16.60
C ALA A 123 4.72 0.81 -15.63
N GLU A 124 4.23 -0.32 -15.15
CA GLU A 124 4.86 -1.04 -14.03
C GLU A 124 5.15 -2.46 -14.52
N VAL A 125 6.42 -2.85 -14.58
CA VAL A 125 6.81 -4.22 -14.92
C VAL A 125 6.93 -4.99 -13.60
N PRO A 126 5.93 -5.77 -13.19
CA PRO A 126 6.01 -6.55 -11.96
C PRO A 126 7.21 -7.49 -12.00
N VAL A 127 7.94 -7.56 -10.88
CA VAL A 127 9.08 -8.50 -10.71
C VAL A 127 8.93 -9.38 -9.49
N SER A 128 8.17 -8.93 -8.49
CA SER A 128 7.58 -9.70 -7.39
C SER A 128 6.22 -9.07 -7.00
N PHE A 129 5.58 -9.53 -5.94
CA PHE A 129 4.38 -8.91 -5.37
C PHE A 129 4.65 -7.59 -4.67
N ASP A 130 5.89 -7.36 -4.24
CA ASP A 130 6.28 -6.15 -3.50
C ASP A 130 7.11 -5.19 -4.34
N TYR A 131 7.63 -5.62 -5.50
CA TYR A 131 8.48 -4.81 -6.36
C TYR A 131 8.06 -4.83 -7.83
N ALA A 132 8.30 -3.69 -8.48
CA ALA A 132 8.24 -3.51 -9.92
C ALA A 132 9.46 -2.75 -10.44
N ILE A 133 9.62 -2.78 -11.75
CA ILE A 133 10.40 -1.77 -12.48
C ILE A 133 9.37 -0.77 -13.02
N THR A 134 9.44 0.47 -12.58
CA THR A 134 8.52 1.51 -13.04
C THR A 134 9.11 2.33 -14.17
N ILE A 135 8.28 2.61 -15.16
CA ILE A 135 8.55 3.53 -16.26
C ILE A 135 7.55 4.67 -16.13
N ASP A 136 8.04 5.86 -15.85
CA ASP A 136 7.24 7.08 -15.73
C ASP A 136 7.53 8.00 -16.91
N LEU A 137 6.50 8.43 -17.63
CA LEU A 137 6.60 9.46 -18.65
C LEU A 137 6.01 10.76 -18.09
N LEU A 138 6.87 11.76 -17.97
CA LEU A 138 6.50 13.13 -17.61
C LEU A 138 6.47 13.98 -18.89
N PRO A 139 5.30 14.18 -19.53
CA PRO A 139 5.18 14.95 -20.76
C PRO A 139 5.52 16.43 -20.53
N TYR A 140 6.18 17.05 -21.53
CA TYR A 140 6.34 18.50 -21.59
C TYR A 140 5.65 19.08 -22.84
N PRO A 141 4.90 20.19 -22.72
CA PRO A 141 4.43 20.77 -21.47
C PRO A 141 3.45 19.82 -20.76
N SER A 142 3.38 19.92 -19.44
CA SER A 142 2.65 18.98 -18.58
C SER A 142 1.17 18.81 -18.96
N ARG A 143 0.57 19.86 -19.56
CA ARG A 143 -0.83 19.91 -20.01
C ARG A 143 -1.19 19.07 -21.23
N ARG A 144 -0.24 18.38 -21.88
CA ARG A 144 -0.57 17.61 -23.11
C ARG A 144 -1.50 16.43 -22.81
N GLY A 145 -1.58 16.00 -21.56
CA GLY A 145 -2.27 14.78 -21.18
C GLY A 145 -1.46 13.58 -21.67
N CYS A 146 -1.32 12.56 -20.85
CA CYS A 146 -0.69 11.34 -21.31
C CYS A 146 -1.72 10.39 -21.92
N LYS A 147 -1.45 9.84 -23.11
CA LYS A 147 -2.24 8.74 -23.67
C LYS A 147 -1.59 7.42 -23.24
N ALA A 148 -2.39 6.41 -22.89
CA ALA A 148 -1.89 5.08 -22.50
C ALA A 148 -0.86 4.52 -23.50
N ASN A 149 -1.07 4.74 -24.80
CA ASN A 149 -0.15 4.25 -25.84
C ASN A 149 1.19 4.99 -25.90
N ASP A 150 1.33 6.17 -25.29
CA ASP A 150 2.56 6.96 -25.33
C ASP A 150 3.67 6.30 -24.51
N ILE A 151 3.31 5.59 -23.42
CA ILE A 151 4.27 4.91 -22.54
C ILE A 151 4.61 3.49 -22.98
N ASP A 152 3.73 2.82 -23.74
CA ASP A 152 3.93 1.46 -24.24
C ASP A 152 5.29 1.28 -24.95
N LYS A 153 5.68 2.25 -25.78
CA LYS A 153 6.93 2.18 -26.55
C LYS A 153 8.17 2.22 -25.65
N TYR A 154 8.11 2.93 -24.53
CA TYR A 154 9.21 3.00 -23.56
C TYR A 154 9.25 1.74 -22.70
N ALA A 155 8.08 1.27 -22.24
CA ALA A 155 7.94 -0.02 -21.56
C ALA A 155 8.48 -1.16 -22.44
N ALA A 156 8.15 -1.19 -23.74
CA ALA A 156 8.66 -2.19 -24.68
C ALA A 156 10.19 -2.18 -24.82
N LYS A 157 10.81 -1.00 -24.81
CA LYS A 157 12.28 -0.88 -24.82
C LYS A 157 12.89 -1.42 -23.53
N VAL A 158 12.37 -1.01 -22.37
CA VAL A 158 12.83 -1.46 -21.05
C VAL A 158 12.69 -2.97 -20.91
N VAL A 159 11.52 -3.55 -21.22
CA VAL A 159 11.30 -5.02 -21.21
C VAL A 159 12.24 -5.72 -22.19
N GLY A 160 12.40 -5.17 -23.39
CA GLY A 160 13.29 -5.72 -24.41
C GLY A 160 14.76 -5.75 -23.97
N ASN A 161 15.22 -4.72 -23.28
CA ASN A 161 16.57 -4.65 -22.71
C ASN A 161 16.72 -5.57 -21.50
N LEU A 162 15.72 -5.63 -20.62
CA LEU A 162 15.71 -6.53 -19.47
C LEU A 162 15.92 -8.00 -19.88
N ARG A 163 15.29 -8.42 -20.98
CA ARG A 163 15.45 -9.78 -21.53
C ARG A 163 16.84 -10.08 -22.10
N LYS A 164 17.58 -9.05 -22.52
CA LYS A 164 18.95 -9.18 -23.05
C LYS A 164 20.00 -9.22 -21.95
N LEU A 165 19.65 -8.82 -20.72
CA LEU A 165 20.54 -8.88 -19.57
C LEU A 165 20.64 -10.34 -19.10
N THR A 166 21.51 -11.11 -19.75
CA THR A 166 21.78 -12.52 -19.40
C THR A 166 22.65 -12.66 -18.14
N THR A 167 23.37 -11.60 -17.78
CA THR A 167 24.16 -11.50 -16.55
C THR A 167 23.97 -10.12 -15.96
N VAL A 168 23.38 -10.08 -14.77
CA VAL A 168 23.34 -8.86 -13.97
C VAL A 168 24.71 -8.70 -13.32
N GLN A 169 25.57 -7.89 -13.93
CA GLN A 169 26.83 -7.52 -13.30
C GLN A 169 26.64 -6.19 -12.59
N HIS A 170 26.86 -6.20 -11.27
CA HIS A 170 27.06 -4.96 -10.54
C HIS A 170 28.30 -4.27 -11.13
N PRO A 171 28.20 -3.04 -11.65
CA PRO A 171 29.36 -2.34 -12.16
C PRO A 171 30.43 -2.25 -11.06
N ALA A 172 31.69 -2.63 -11.35
CA ALA A 172 32.78 -2.63 -10.36
C ALA A 172 33.03 -1.24 -9.73
N ASN A 173 32.55 -0.19 -10.40
CA ASN A 173 32.58 1.19 -9.96
C ASN A 173 31.25 1.66 -9.33
N ARG A 174 30.39 0.76 -8.84
CA ARG A 174 29.16 1.07 -8.08
C ARG A 174 29.35 0.61 -6.63
N PRO A 175 28.99 1.41 -5.60
CA PRO A 175 29.02 0.91 -4.25
C PRO A 175 27.91 -0.09 -4.09
N ASP A 176 28.03 -0.92 -3.08
CA ASP A 176 26.98 -1.85 -2.72
C ASP A 176 25.81 -1.07 -2.08
N LEU A 177 24.93 -0.54 -2.93
CA LEU A 177 23.68 0.13 -2.54
C LEU A 177 22.51 -0.84 -2.66
N SER A 178 22.80 -2.12 -2.57
CA SER A 178 21.80 -3.19 -2.61
C SER A 178 20.86 -3.21 -1.42
N LYS A 179 21.09 -2.31 -0.46
CA LYS A 179 20.28 -2.14 0.74
C LYS A 179 19.27 -1.05 0.53
N GLU A 180 18.05 -1.33 0.96
CA GLU A 180 17.00 -0.32 1.00
C GLU A 180 17.33 0.77 2.01
N ALA A 181 17.05 2.03 1.65
CA ALA A 181 17.26 3.18 2.52
C ALA A 181 16.62 2.98 3.90
N CYS A 182 15.38 2.45 3.94
CA CYS A 182 14.70 2.21 5.22
C CYS A 182 15.34 1.11 6.05
N THR A 183 15.71 -0.03 5.46
CA THR A 183 16.42 -1.08 6.22
C THR A 183 17.74 -0.56 6.79
N VAL A 184 18.48 0.26 6.03
CA VAL A 184 19.71 0.90 6.50
C VAL A 184 19.43 1.84 7.67
N LEU A 185 18.40 2.68 7.56
CA LEU A 185 18.00 3.61 8.61
C LEU A 185 17.53 2.89 9.87
N GLU A 186 16.65 1.90 9.75
CA GLU A 186 16.15 1.06 10.85
C GLU A 186 17.30 0.43 11.64
N ASN A 187 18.22 -0.24 10.93
CA ASN A 187 19.35 -0.90 11.56
C ASN A 187 20.29 0.09 12.25
N ALA A 188 20.54 1.24 11.62
CA ALA A 188 21.36 2.29 12.22
C ALA A 188 20.74 2.88 13.48
N VAL A 189 19.42 3.13 13.46
CA VAL A 189 18.66 3.65 14.59
C VAL A 189 18.58 2.63 15.74
N ALA A 190 18.30 1.37 15.42
CA ALA A 190 18.29 0.29 16.39
C ALA A 190 19.65 0.14 17.08
N THR A 191 20.75 0.28 16.32
CA THR A 191 22.12 0.22 16.84
C THR A 191 22.40 1.32 17.87
N VAL A 192 21.84 2.52 17.72
CA VAL A 192 22.02 3.61 18.68
C VAL A 192 21.04 3.57 19.86
N GLY A 193 20.10 2.61 19.88
CA GLY A 193 19.10 2.46 20.94
C GLY A 193 17.98 3.51 20.91
N THR A 194 17.81 4.22 19.79
CA THR A 194 16.72 5.19 19.61
C THR A 194 15.46 4.46 19.17
N LYS A 195 14.29 4.85 19.71
CA LYS A 195 13.00 4.35 19.23
C LYS A 195 12.47 5.27 18.14
N ILE A 196 11.96 4.68 17.06
CA ILE A 196 11.16 5.39 16.07
C ILE A 196 9.70 5.31 16.54
N ALA A 197 8.97 6.43 16.50
CA ALA A 197 7.59 6.48 16.98
C ALA A 197 6.65 5.68 16.07
N GLU A 198 6.88 5.77 14.76
CA GLU A 198 6.22 4.96 13.73
C GLU A 198 7.30 4.29 12.90
N GLY A 199 7.11 3.02 12.55
CA GLY A 199 8.07 2.33 11.68
C GLY A 199 8.36 3.15 10.42
N PRO A 200 9.60 3.17 9.93
CA PRO A 200 9.89 3.91 8.72
C PRO A 200 9.05 3.37 7.59
N SER A 201 8.51 4.30 6.82
CA SER A 201 7.70 4.02 5.66
C SER A 201 8.41 4.54 4.44
N ASN A 202 8.39 3.74 3.38
CA ASN A 202 8.73 4.20 2.05
C ASN A 202 7.50 4.95 1.51
N ILE A 203 7.25 6.17 2.02
CA ILE A 203 6.18 7.03 1.50
C ILE A 203 6.48 7.40 0.04
N ARG A 204 7.76 7.42 -0.33
CA ARG A 204 8.20 7.36 -1.73
C ARG A 204 8.47 5.92 -2.10
N THR A 205 8.01 5.52 -3.28
CA THR A 205 8.00 4.14 -3.75
C THR A 205 9.41 3.57 -3.96
N THR A 206 10.47 4.38 -3.99
CA THR A 206 11.80 3.90 -4.36
C THR A 206 12.60 3.40 -3.16
N ILE A 207 13.42 2.36 -3.36
CA ILE A 207 14.38 1.87 -2.34
C ILE A 207 15.50 2.85 -1.99
N ASP A 208 15.59 3.97 -2.71
CA ASP A 208 16.59 5.02 -2.52
C ASP A 208 16.18 6.06 -1.48
N ASP A 209 14.93 6.09 -1.03
CA ASP A 209 14.42 7.09 -0.08
C ASP A 209 13.70 6.42 1.09
N CYS A 210 13.73 7.04 2.25
CA CYS A 210 13.09 6.54 3.46
C CYS A 210 12.58 7.66 4.33
N TYR A 211 11.36 7.50 4.82
CA TYR A 211 10.71 8.43 5.73
C TYR A 211 10.46 7.76 7.08
N ALA A 212 10.86 8.41 8.16
CA ALA A 212 10.63 7.94 9.52
C ALA A 212 10.16 9.10 10.39
N SER A 213 9.08 8.94 11.14
CA SER A 213 8.61 9.97 12.07
C SER A 213 9.12 9.69 13.49
N GLY A 214 9.43 10.75 14.25
CA GLY A 214 9.62 10.63 15.69
C GLY A 214 11.01 10.20 16.17
N LEU A 215 12.03 10.17 15.31
CA LEU A 215 13.42 10.03 15.76
C LEU A 215 13.85 11.19 16.69
N TYR A 216 13.27 12.38 16.51
CA TYR A 216 13.62 13.59 17.28
C TYR A 216 12.40 14.46 17.57
N GLY A 217 11.96 14.50 18.83
CA GLY A 217 11.00 15.52 19.31
C GLY A 217 9.64 15.57 18.60
N GLY A 218 9.23 14.50 17.90
CA GLY A 218 8.01 14.44 17.11
C GLY A 218 8.11 14.97 15.67
N GLY A 219 9.30 15.34 15.18
CA GLY A 219 9.52 15.77 13.79
C GLY A 219 9.67 14.62 12.80
N MET A 220 9.48 14.89 11.50
CA MET A 220 9.78 13.94 10.43
C MET A 220 11.30 13.87 10.20
N THR A 221 11.80 12.68 9.96
CA THR A 221 13.17 12.40 9.55
C THR A 221 13.15 11.74 8.18
N ILE A 222 13.96 12.26 7.27
CA ILE A 222 14.03 11.80 5.89
C ILE A 222 15.46 11.34 5.65
N PHE A 223 15.64 10.09 5.26
CA PHE A 223 16.92 9.55 4.84
C PHE A 223 16.85 9.20 3.35
N SER A 224 17.66 9.88 2.54
CA SER A 224 17.68 9.71 1.09
C SER A 224 19.08 9.40 0.58
N MET A 225 19.12 8.56 -0.45
CA MET A 225 20.31 8.20 -1.21
C MET A 225 20.21 8.80 -2.61
N LEU A 226 21.14 9.68 -2.95
CA LEU A 226 21.13 10.45 -4.20
C LEU A 226 22.46 10.30 -4.94
N ILE A 227 22.44 10.38 -6.27
CA ILE A 227 23.65 10.53 -7.08
C ILE A 227 23.52 11.87 -7.79
N GLU A 228 24.41 12.80 -7.47
CA GLU A 228 24.37 14.14 -8.04
C GLU A 228 25.77 14.53 -8.52
N PRO A 229 25.88 15.49 -9.45
CA PRO A 229 27.17 16.12 -9.72
C PRO A 229 27.84 16.53 -8.40
N GLY A 230 29.10 16.18 -8.22
CA GLY A 230 29.91 16.84 -7.21
C GLY A 230 29.88 18.34 -7.48
N PRO A 231 29.69 19.22 -6.49
CA PRO A 231 29.84 20.62 -6.70
C PRO A 231 31.34 20.82 -6.98
N PRO A 232 31.68 21.69 -7.92
CA PRO A 232 33.06 22.03 -8.23
C PRO A 232 33.69 22.89 -7.12
N ASP A 233 33.67 22.40 -5.87
CA ASP A 233 34.22 23.03 -4.67
C ASP A 233 33.35 24.18 -4.09
N GLY A 234 32.44 23.87 -3.16
CA GLY A 234 31.84 24.88 -2.26
C GLY A 234 30.31 24.85 -2.03
N GLY A 235 29.55 24.01 -2.75
CA GLY A 235 28.08 24.05 -2.71
C GLY A 235 27.37 23.23 -1.62
N TRP A 236 28.06 22.34 -0.89
CA TRP A 236 27.42 21.37 0.02
C TRP A 236 26.98 21.94 1.39
N GLY A 237 27.27 23.22 1.66
CA GLY A 237 27.15 23.81 2.98
C GLY A 237 28.44 23.74 3.78
N THR A 238 28.35 23.99 5.08
CA THR A 238 29.52 24.09 5.96
C THR A 238 29.99 22.70 6.36
N LYS A 239 31.29 22.42 6.26
CA LYS A 239 31.88 21.20 6.82
C LYS A 239 31.52 21.12 8.30
N TRP A 240 30.79 20.08 8.68
CA TRP A 240 30.25 19.92 10.02
C TRP A 240 31.17 19.09 10.93
N ALA A 241 31.55 17.91 10.45
CA ALA A 241 32.35 16.96 11.19
C ALA A 241 33.01 15.92 10.27
N THR A 242 33.89 15.11 10.85
CA THR A 242 34.29 13.83 10.28
C THR A 242 33.63 12.73 11.12
N VAL A 243 32.81 11.88 10.50
CA VAL A 243 32.08 10.80 11.17
C VAL A 243 32.39 9.51 10.46
N ALA A 244 32.85 8.48 11.19
CA ALA A 244 33.28 7.19 10.63
C ALA A 244 34.20 7.33 9.40
N GLY A 245 35.15 8.27 9.45
CA GLY A 245 36.10 8.52 8.34
C GLY A 245 35.53 9.28 7.14
N LYS A 246 34.24 9.66 7.15
CA LYS A 246 33.60 10.47 6.10
C LYS A 246 33.50 11.93 6.52
N THR A 247 33.75 12.83 5.58
CA THR A 247 33.45 14.26 5.77
C THR A 247 31.95 14.48 5.61
N ILE A 248 31.33 15.05 6.63
CA ILE A 248 29.90 15.38 6.66
C ILE A 248 29.74 16.89 6.48
N TYR A 249 28.89 17.27 5.53
CA TYR A 249 28.48 18.66 5.29
C TYR A 249 27.11 18.91 5.89
N TYR A 250 26.89 20.11 6.41
CA TYR A 250 25.66 20.50 7.08
C TYR A 250 25.06 21.76 6.46
N LYS A 251 23.73 21.74 6.32
CA LYS A 251 22.89 22.89 5.98
C LYS A 251 21.75 22.96 6.98
N GLY A 252 21.50 24.14 7.57
CA GLY A 252 20.61 24.29 8.72
C GLY A 252 19.53 25.37 8.60
N ASP A 253 19.25 25.86 7.40
CA ASP A 253 18.20 26.87 7.19
C ASP A 253 16.84 26.18 7.05
N GLY A 254 16.11 26.04 8.16
CA GLY A 254 14.84 25.33 8.24
C GLY A 254 15.04 23.85 8.58
N ASP A 255 15.29 23.04 7.56
CA ASP A 255 15.53 21.60 7.72
C ASP A 255 17.02 21.34 7.97
N CYS A 256 17.32 20.59 9.02
CA CYS A 256 18.66 20.16 9.34
C CYS A 256 19.08 19.04 8.41
N ARG A 257 20.00 19.32 7.48
CA ARG A 257 20.45 18.36 6.47
C ARG A 257 21.94 18.05 6.61
N TRP A 258 22.27 16.77 6.78
CA TRP A 258 23.63 16.24 6.74
C TRP A 258 23.85 15.45 5.47
N THR A 259 24.87 15.83 4.71
CA THR A 259 25.23 15.20 3.45
C THR A 259 26.64 14.67 3.49
N TRP A 260 26.88 13.46 2.97
CA TRP A 260 28.22 12.90 2.85
C TRP A 260 28.40 12.06 1.60
N SER A 261 29.65 11.94 1.15
CA SER A 261 30.00 11.12 0.00
C SER A 261 30.23 9.66 0.39
N GLN A 262 29.64 8.72 -0.36
CA GLN A 262 29.95 7.28 -0.31
C GLN A 262 30.91 6.84 -1.43
N GLY A 263 31.92 7.68 -1.69
CA GLY A 263 32.96 7.47 -2.70
C GLY A 263 32.72 8.26 -3.98
N THR A 264 33.69 8.15 -4.90
CA THR A 264 33.67 8.82 -6.20
C THR A 264 32.80 8.04 -7.18
N TYR A 265 31.91 8.72 -7.92
CA TYR A 265 31.27 8.17 -9.12
C TYR A 265 31.85 8.89 -10.35
N SER A 266 31.85 8.23 -11.51
CA SER A 266 32.60 8.69 -12.70
C SER A 266 32.17 10.07 -13.20
N GLY A 267 33.12 10.82 -13.78
CA GLY A 267 32.83 11.99 -14.65
C GLY A 267 31.95 13.05 -14.00
N ASP A 268 32.44 13.70 -12.95
CA ASP A 268 31.79 14.82 -12.25
C ASP A 268 30.65 14.47 -11.28
N HIS A 269 30.31 13.20 -11.05
CA HIS A 269 29.24 12.80 -10.15
C HIS A 269 29.72 12.22 -8.81
N ASN A 270 29.11 12.64 -7.71
CA ASN A 270 29.32 12.10 -6.37
C ASN A 270 28.09 11.31 -5.91
N ARG A 271 28.34 10.28 -5.11
CA ARG A 271 27.29 9.51 -4.44
C ARG A 271 27.04 10.13 -3.10
N LEU A 272 25.83 10.60 -2.87
CA LEU A 272 25.50 11.42 -1.73
C LEU A 272 24.44 10.72 -0.91
N MET A 273 24.74 10.61 0.36
CA MET A 273 23.77 10.18 1.34
C MET A 273 23.35 11.42 2.11
N THR A 274 22.05 11.58 2.25
CA THR A 274 21.45 12.73 2.90
C THR A 274 20.55 12.25 4.03
N LEU A 275 20.80 12.75 5.23
CA LEU A 275 19.89 12.64 6.35
C LEU A 275 19.34 14.04 6.64
N SER A 276 18.02 14.18 6.66
CA SER A 276 17.30 15.42 6.93
C SER A 276 16.37 15.25 8.12
N VAL A 277 16.25 16.26 8.96
CA VAL A 277 15.28 16.31 10.06
C VAL A 277 14.63 17.70 10.11
N ASP A 278 13.33 17.75 10.36
CA ASP A 278 12.55 19.01 10.35
C ASP A 278 12.85 19.94 11.55
N ASP A 279 13.62 19.48 12.54
CA ASP A 279 14.02 20.29 13.69
C ASP A 279 15.48 20.01 14.07
N CYS A 280 16.27 21.08 14.10
CA CYS A 280 17.68 21.07 14.50
C CYS A 280 17.93 20.85 15.99
N LYS A 281 16.88 20.66 16.81
CA LYS A 281 17.00 20.45 18.28
C LYS A 281 17.65 19.13 18.70
N GLY A 282 18.06 18.26 17.78
CA GLY A 282 18.85 17.06 18.11
C GLY A 282 20.24 17.39 18.67
N THR A 283 20.72 16.65 19.68
CA THR A 283 22.10 16.87 20.16
C THR A 283 23.12 16.43 19.12
N LYS A 284 24.17 17.23 18.89
CA LYS A 284 25.28 16.91 17.97
C LYS A 284 25.83 15.50 18.18
N ALA A 285 25.88 15.04 19.43
CA ALA A 285 26.36 13.72 19.81
C ALA A 285 25.45 12.59 19.27
N GLN A 286 24.13 12.72 19.41
CA GLN A 286 23.17 11.73 18.90
C GLN A 286 23.21 11.65 17.37
N MET A 287 23.21 12.79 16.68
CA MET A 287 23.30 12.81 15.22
C MET A 287 24.61 12.18 14.72
N THR A 288 25.71 12.43 15.43
CA THR A 288 27.01 11.79 15.13
C THR A 288 26.94 10.28 15.28
N ALA A 289 26.24 9.78 16.30
CA ALA A 289 26.04 8.34 16.52
C ALA A 289 25.21 7.71 15.40
N VAL A 290 24.08 8.33 15.03
CA VAL A 290 23.21 7.84 13.94
C VAL A 290 23.95 7.86 12.60
N LEU A 291 24.60 8.96 12.24
CA LEU A 291 25.41 9.05 11.02
C LEU A 291 26.53 8.01 10.99
N GLY A 292 27.20 7.78 12.12
CA GLY A 292 28.23 6.75 12.24
C GLY A 292 27.68 5.34 12.06
N ALA A 293 26.49 5.05 12.59
CA ALA A 293 25.81 3.78 12.40
C ALA A 293 25.34 3.60 10.95
N LEU A 294 24.79 4.64 10.31
CA LEU A 294 24.41 4.63 8.90
C LEU A 294 25.60 4.34 7.98
N ILE A 295 26.73 5.01 8.19
CA ILE A 295 27.94 4.78 7.39
C ILE A 295 28.42 3.33 7.51
N LYS A 296 28.50 2.81 8.75
CA LYS A 296 28.91 1.42 8.98
C LYS A 296 27.93 0.43 8.36
N GLU A 297 26.63 0.70 8.42
CA GLU A 297 25.63 -0.14 7.80
C GLU A 297 25.82 -0.19 6.28
N LEU A 298 26.02 0.95 5.63
CA LEU A 298 26.28 1.04 4.19
C LEU A 298 27.58 0.34 3.76
N GLU A 299 28.56 0.18 4.66
CA GLU A 299 29.82 -0.50 4.37
C GLU A 299 29.74 -2.04 4.45
N LYS A 300 28.70 -2.62 5.08
CA LYS A 300 28.62 -4.08 5.16
C LYS A 300 28.32 -4.66 3.76
N PRO A 301 29.04 -5.69 3.31
CA PRO A 301 28.76 -6.35 2.04
C PRO A 301 27.38 -7.01 2.07
N GLN A 302 26.66 -6.95 0.96
CA GLN A 302 25.43 -7.70 0.76
C GLN A 302 25.69 -8.99 0.01
N VAL A 303 24.91 -10.02 0.33
CA VAL A 303 24.95 -11.28 -0.41
C VAL A 303 24.26 -11.06 -1.77
N PRO A 304 24.94 -11.32 -2.89
CA PRO A 304 24.29 -11.24 -4.20
C PRO A 304 23.11 -12.20 -4.26
N GLY A 305 21.92 -11.66 -4.46
CA GLY A 305 20.75 -12.44 -4.89
C GLY A 305 20.75 -12.55 -6.41
N THR A 306 20.43 -13.72 -6.95
CA THR A 306 20.23 -13.88 -8.39
C THR A 306 18.92 -14.59 -8.66
N VAL A 307 18.12 -13.99 -9.52
CA VAL A 307 16.92 -14.59 -10.11
C VAL A 307 17.16 -14.72 -11.61
N ALA A 308 16.96 -15.92 -12.15
CA ALA A 308 17.21 -16.20 -13.57
C ALA A 308 16.32 -15.37 -14.52
N ARG A 309 15.14 -14.95 -14.05
CA ARG A 309 14.18 -14.16 -14.81
C ARG A 309 13.40 -13.20 -13.90
N LEU A 310 13.48 -11.91 -14.19
CA LEU A 310 12.76 -10.87 -13.44
C LEU A 310 11.35 -10.60 -13.94
N THR A 311 11.00 -10.91 -15.19
CA THR A 311 9.65 -10.63 -15.71
C THR A 311 8.71 -11.80 -15.55
N TYR A 312 7.44 -11.54 -15.25
CA TYR A 312 6.37 -12.52 -15.43
C TYR A 312 6.05 -12.67 -16.93
N ARG A 313 5.74 -13.89 -17.38
CA ARG A 313 5.14 -14.09 -18.72
C ARG A 313 3.69 -13.59 -18.74
N PRO A 314 3.16 -13.23 -19.92
CA PRO A 314 1.75 -12.89 -20.08
C PRO A 314 0.80 -14.02 -19.65
N ASP A 315 1.22 -15.27 -19.84
CA ASP A 315 0.49 -16.48 -19.43
C ASP A 315 0.90 -16.99 -18.04
N GLU A 316 1.91 -16.40 -17.41
CA GLU A 316 2.29 -16.72 -16.03
C GLU A 316 1.25 -16.07 -15.14
N PRO A 317 0.37 -16.86 -14.53
CA PRO A 317 -0.59 -16.28 -13.61
C PRO A 317 0.21 -15.69 -12.44
N ASP A 318 -0.25 -14.58 -11.90
CA ASP A 318 0.34 -14.00 -10.69
C ASP A 318 0.37 -15.07 -9.56
N GLU A 319 -0.56 -16.04 -9.59
CA GLU A 319 -0.55 -17.26 -8.77
C GLU A 319 -0.97 -18.50 -9.60
N PRO A 320 -0.24 -19.63 -9.55
CA PRO A 320 -0.59 -20.89 -10.24
C PRO A 320 -1.91 -21.52 -9.77
N ASN A 321 -2.40 -21.13 -8.59
CA ASN A 321 -3.72 -21.51 -8.09
C ASN A 321 -4.60 -20.25 -8.03
N PRO A 322 -5.85 -20.30 -8.51
CA PRO A 322 -6.78 -19.19 -8.35
C PRO A 322 -7.14 -18.97 -6.87
N GLY A 323 -6.31 -18.21 -6.16
CA GLY A 323 -6.66 -17.56 -4.90
C GLY A 323 -7.36 -16.23 -5.17
N ALA A 324 -8.16 -15.76 -4.22
CA ALA A 324 -8.81 -14.45 -4.30
C ALA A 324 -7.90 -13.30 -3.81
N CYS A 325 -6.80 -13.64 -3.12
CA CYS A 325 -5.89 -12.67 -2.49
C CYS A 325 -5.09 -11.85 -3.48
N VAL A 326 -4.64 -12.46 -4.57
CA VAL A 326 -3.95 -11.77 -5.66
C VAL A 326 -4.84 -10.74 -6.35
N ASP A 327 -6.13 -11.03 -6.36
CA ASP A 327 -7.18 -10.17 -6.87
C ASP A 327 -7.82 -9.35 -5.73
N TYR A 328 -7.14 -9.12 -4.59
CA TYR A 328 -7.69 -8.30 -3.48
C TYR A 328 -6.72 -7.16 -3.12
N PRO A 329 -7.22 -5.92 -2.95
CA PRO A 329 -6.35 -4.77 -2.76
C PRO A 329 -5.65 -4.68 -1.41
N GLN A 330 -6.01 -5.50 -0.40
CA GLN A 330 -5.38 -5.45 0.92
C GLN A 330 -4.29 -6.52 1.07
N ASP A 331 -3.22 -6.17 1.78
CA ASP A 331 -2.09 -7.08 2.03
C ASP A 331 -2.45 -8.17 3.07
N GLU A 332 -3.35 -7.84 4.00
CA GLU A 332 -3.82 -8.71 5.09
C GLU A 332 -5.01 -9.59 4.67
N CYS A 333 -4.89 -10.28 3.54
CA CYS A 333 -5.92 -11.17 3.05
C CYS A 333 -5.57 -12.64 3.27
N GLU A 334 -6.58 -13.48 3.41
CA GLU A 334 -6.45 -14.93 3.43
C GLU A 334 -7.44 -15.56 2.43
N PRO A 335 -7.02 -16.59 1.67
CA PRO A 335 -7.97 -17.39 0.91
C PRO A 335 -9.01 -18.02 1.83
N TYR A 336 -10.29 -17.94 1.44
CA TYR A 336 -11.35 -18.59 2.19
C TYR A 336 -11.14 -20.11 2.27
N GLN A 337 -11.25 -20.62 3.49
CA GLN A 337 -11.29 -22.04 3.80
C GLN A 337 -12.73 -22.48 4.13
N PRO A 338 -13.23 -23.57 3.50
CA PRO A 338 -14.54 -24.12 3.82
C PRO A 338 -14.74 -24.32 5.32
N THR A 339 -15.74 -23.63 5.86
CA THR A 339 -16.01 -23.56 7.30
C THR A 339 -17.48 -23.88 7.55
N PRO A 340 -17.81 -24.80 8.48
CA PRO A 340 -19.19 -25.11 8.81
C PRO A 340 -19.87 -23.91 9.47
N LEU A 341 -21.15 -23.69 9.16
CA LEU A 341 -21.92 -22.62 9.77
C LEU A 341 -22.29 -22.96 11.23
N PRO A 342 -21.95 -22.11 12.19
CA PRO A 342 -22.37 -22.29 13.58
C PRO A 342 -23.84 -21.94 13.75
N ALA A 343 -24.46 -22.41 14.84
CA ALA A 343 -25.87 -22.11 15.14
C ALA A 343 -26.16 -20.60 15.29
N ASN A 344 -25.17 -19.82 15.75
CA ASN A 344 -25.25 -18.37 15.81
C ASN A 344 -24.23 -17.74 14.85
N VAL A 345 -24.54 -17.80 13.55
CA VAL A 345 -23.73 -17.22 12.48
C VAL A 345 -23.45 -15.74 12.76
N THR A 346 -24.43 -15.02 13.33
CA THR A 346 -24.32 -13.58 13.60
C THR A 346 -23.12 -13.23 14.47
N VAL A 347 -23.00 -13.90 15.62
CA VAL A 347 -21.94 -13.62 16.58
C VAL A 347 -20.59 -14.12 16.06
N ALA A 348 -20.56 -15.28 15.42
CA ALA A 348 -19.31 -15.88 14.92
C ALA A 348 -18.70 -15.09 13.75
N ALA A 349 -19.51 -14.64 12.80
CA ALA A 349 -19.05 -13.88 11.63
C ALA A 349 -18.46 -12.49 11.96
N ARG A 350 -18.64 -11.98 13.19
CA ARG A 350 -17.99 -10.73 13.65
C ARG A 350 -16.48 -10.88 13.85
N THR A 351 -16.05 -12.07 14.21
CA THR A 351 -14.67 -12.35 14.61
C THR A 351 -13.99 -13.38 13.72
N ASP A 352 -14.75 -13.95 12.77
CA ASP A 352 -14.27 -14.95 11.84
C ASP A 352 -14.86 -14.69 10.44
N GLY A 353 -14.03 -14.13 9.56
CA GLY A 353 -14.38 -13.86 8.17
C GLY A 353 -14.74 -15.13 7.39
N HIS A 354 -14.22 -16.31 7.78
CA HIS A 354 -14.55 -17.57 7.10
C HIS A 354 -16.00 -17.97 7.35
N VAL A 355 -16.52 -17.75 8.55
CA VAL A 355 -17.94 -17.98 8.84
C VAL A 355 -18.81 -17.05 7.97
N LEU A 356 -18.39 -15.79 7.80
CA LEU A 356 -19.11 -14.85 6.95
C LEU A 356 -19.09 -15.26 5.46
N CYS A 357 -17.93 -15.70 4.96
CA CYS A 357 -17.84 -16.26 3.61
C CYS A 357 -18.72 -17.50 3.46
N ALA A 358 -18.64 -18.45 4.39
CA ALA A 358 -19.48 -19.65 4.35
C ALA A 358 -20.98 -19.31 4.29
N ALA A 359 -21.42 -18.26 4.98
CA ALA A 359 -22.82 -17.85 5.03
C ALA A 359 -23.31 -17.13 3.77
N THR A 360 -22.38 -16.63 2.95
CA THR A 360 -22.69 -15.77 1.79
C THR A 360 -22.33 -16.43 0.45
N LEU A 361 -21.50 -17.47 0.45
CA LEU A 361 -20.87 -18.06 -0.73
C LEU A 361 -21.88 -18.50 -1.79
N ASP A 362 -22.91 -19.26 -1.39
CA ASP A 362 -23.89 -19.80 -2.33
C ASP A 362 -24.70 -18.68 -2.99
N ALA A 363 -25.15 -17.70 -2.21
CA ALA A 363 -25.90 -16.54 -2.69
C ALA A 363 -25.07 -15.69 -3.65
N VAL A 364 -23.80 -15.45 -3.32
CA VAL A 364 -22.88 -14.72 -4.20
C VAL A 364 -22.63 -15.50 -5.48
N ASN A 365 -22.34 -16.80 -5.42
CA ASN A 365 -22.07 -17.62 -6.61
C ASN A 365 -23.29 -17.72 -7.54
N ALA A 366 -24.51 -17.77 -6.98
CA ALA A 366 -25.74 -17.80 -7.76
C ALA A 366 -25.97 -16.50 -8.56
N ARG A 367 -25.56 -15.35 -8.02
CA ARG A 367 -25.77 -14.02 -8.61
C ARG A 367 -24.59 -13.51 -9.42
N PHE A 368 -23.39 -13.77 -8.94
CA PHE A 368 -22.11 -13.31 -9.46
C PHE A 368 -21.18 -14.51 -9.67
N PRO A 369 -21.43 -15.33 -10.71
CA PRO A 369 -20.64 -16.52 -10.95
C PRO A 369 -19.16 -16.17 -11.21
N GLY A 370 -18.27 -17.02 -10.69
CA GLY A 370 -16.82 -16.86 -10.86
C GLY A 370 -16.16 -15.86 -9.91
N MET A 371 -16.90 -15.33 -8.93
CA MET A 371 -16.30 -14.64 -7.79
C MET A 371 -15.55 -15.60 -6.89
N ARG A 372 -14.47 -15.13 -6.28
CA ARG A 372 -13.65 -15.91 -5.35
C ARG A 372 -13.65 -15.23 -3.98
N PRO A 373 -13.94 -15.96 -2.89
CA PRO A 373 -13.91 -15.41 -1.53
C PRO A 373 -12.51 -15.28 -0.95
N VAL A 374 -12.21 -14.12 -0.36
CA VAL A 374 -11.13 -13.88 0.61
C VAL A 374 -11.72 -13.50 1.97
N THR A 375 -10.93 -13.71 3.01
CA THR A 375 -11.15 -13.15 4.33
C THR A 375 -10.07 -12.12 4.64
N ASP A 376 -10.40 -11.13 5.46
CA ASP A 376 -9.45 -10.18 6.02
C ASP A 376 -9.90 -9.79 7.45
N GLN A 377 -9.22 -8.82 8.07
CA GLN A 377 -9.60 -8.34 9.41
C GLN A 377 -11.00 -7.71 9.47
N LEU A 378 -11.58 -7.35 8.33
CA LEU A 378 -12.83 -6.59 8.21
C LEU A 378 -14.03 -7.50 7.89
N GLY A 379 -13.80 -8.71 7.37
CA GLY A 379 -14.84 -9.71 7.15
C GLY A 379 -14.55 -10.65 5.99
N CYS A 380 -15.52 -10.76 5.07
CA CYS A 380 -15.42 -11.59 3.88
C CYS A 380 -15.56 -10.71 2.65
N SER A 381 -14.67 -10.86 1.69
CA SER A 381 -14.80 -10.18 0.40
C SER A 381 -14.83 -11.18 -0.75
N TYR A 382 -15.57 -10.85 -1.79
CA TYR A 382 -15.62 -11.61 -3.02
C TYR A 382 -15.04 -10.76 -4.12
N VAL A 383 -14.12 -11.34 -4.89
CA VAL A 383 -13.52 -10.63 -6.01
C VAL A 383 -13.60 -11.46 -7.28
N ARG A 384 -13.93 -10.80 -8.38
CA ARG A 384 -13.81 -11.40 -9.71
C ARG A 384 -12.37 -11.23 -10.21
N PRO A 385 -11.80 -12.21 -10.93
CA PRO A 385 -10.46 -12.08 -11.52
C PRO A 385 -10.29 -10.93 -12.53
N ASP A 386 -11.41 -10.44 -13.09
CA ASP A 386 -11.42 -9.26 -13.95
C ASP A 386 -11.57 -7.94 -13.18
N HIS A 387 -11.64 -7.99 -11.85
CA HIS A 387 -11.78 -6.88 -10.91
C HIS A 387 -13.00 -5.98 -11.16
N ALA A 388 -13.95 -6.41 -12.00
CA ALA A 388 -15.12 -5.61 -12.36
C ALA A 388 -16.09 -5.41 -11.19
N VAL A 389 -16.13 -6.39 -10.29
CA VAL A 389 -17.02 -6.40 -9.13
C VAL A 389 -16.24 -6.88 -7.93
N GLN A 390 -16.34 -6.12 -6.84
CA GLN A 390 -15.90 -6.51 -5.51
C GLN A 390 -17.11 -6.37 -4.57
N LEU A 391 -17.37 -7.40 -3.77
CA LEU A 391 -18.41 -7.39 -2.73
C LEU A 391 -17.73 -7.60 -1.39
N ASP A 392 -17.87 -6.66 -0.46
CA ASP A 392 -17.32 -6.74 0.89
C ASP A 392 -18.48 -6.93 1.88
N PHE A 393 -18.52 -8.07 2.55
CA PHE A 393 -19.47 -8.40 3.61
C PHE A 393 -18.84 -8.11 4.96
N ARG A 394 -19.56 -7.37 5.81
CA ARG A 394 -19.10 -6.94 7.13
C ARG A 394 -20.22 -6.98 8.16
N VAL A 395 -19.83 -7.16 9.42
CA VAL A 395 -20.76 -7.14 10.57
C VAL A 395 -20.38 -5.96 11.46
N TRP A 396 -21.24 -4.95 11.52
CA TRP A 396 -20.99 -3.75 12.31
C TRP A 396 -21.86 -3.70 13.57
N GLY A 397 -21.32 -3.13 14.65
CA GLY A 397 -22.09 -2.83 15.87
C GLY A 397 -22.85 -1.50 15.81
N ASN A 398 -22.55 -0.65 14.82
CA ASN A 398 -23.23 0.62 14.60
C ASN A 398 -23.10 1.04 13.12
N PRO A 399 -24.20 1.17 12.36
CA PRO A 399 -24.18 1.48 10.93
C PRO A 399 -23.97 2.97 10.70
N SER A 400 -24.21 3.83 11.70
CA SER A 400 -23.99 5.28 11.62
C SER A 400 -22.51 5.63 11.47
N ALA A 401 -21.61 4.74 11.89
CA ALA A 401 -20.18 4.89 11.67
C ALA A 401 -19.77 4.64 10.20
N ALA A 402 -20.62 3.96 9.43
CA ALA A 402 -20.32 3.55 8.06
C ALA A 402 -21.21 4.19 7.00
N LEU A 403 -22.37 4.74 7.37
CA LEU A 403 -23.33 5.32 6.45
C LEU A 403 -23.59 6.79 6.81
N ASP A 404 -23.28 7.69 5.87
CA ASP A 404 -23.67 9.09 5.98
C ASP A 404 -25.21 9.19 5.86
N PRO A 405 -25.90 9.69 6.91
CA PRO A 405 -27.35 9.75 6.92
C PRO A 405 -27.92 10.63 5.80
N SER A 406 -27.16 11.59 5.27
CA SER A 406 -27.59 12.50 4.20
C SER A 406 -27.75 11.82 2.83
N VAL A 407 -27.11 10.66 2.62
CA VAL A 407 -27.15 9.88 1.37
C VAL A 407 -27.77 8.49 1.56
N SER A 408 -28.41 8.27 2.70
CA SER A 408 -29.01 6.99 3.06
C SER A 408 -30.53 7.00 2.91
N ARG A 409 -31.13 5.88 2.51
CA ARG A 409 -32.57 5.64 2.50
C ARG A 409 -32.92 4.38 3.26
N LYS A 410 -34.04 4.39 3.98
CA LYS A 410 -34.56 3.19 4.64
C LYS A 410 -35.06 2.21 3.59
N VAL A 411 -34.73 0.94 3.77
CA VAL A 411 -35.18 -0.18 2.92
C VAL A 411 -35.69 -1.32 3.80
N ALA A 412 -36.46 -2.23 3.21
CA ALA A 412 -36.82 -3.48 3.85
C ALA A 412 -36.22 -4.62 3.02
N VAL A 413 -35.38 -5.45 3.64
CA VAL A 413 -34.71 -6.56 2.98
C VAL A 413 -35.19 -7.85 3.64
N ALA A 414 -35.89 -8.70 2.89
CA ALA A 414 -36.51 -9.92 3.41
C ALA A 414 -37.38 -9.70 4.67
N GLY A 415 -38.04 -8.53 4.79
CA GLY A 415 -38.86 -8.17 5.94
C GLY A 415 -38.10 -7.54 7.11
N HIS A 416 -36.76 -7.45 7.05
CA HIS A 416 -35.94 -6.79 8.05
C HIS A 416 -35.73 -5.31 7.70
N PRO A 417 -35.76 -4.40 8.70
CA PRO A 417 -35.42 -3.01 8.47
C PRO A 417 -33.95 -2.88 8.11
N GLY A 418 -33.66 -2.07 7.09
CA GLY A 418 -32.32 -1.83 6.62
C GLY A 418 -32.11 -0.40 6.14
N VAL A 419 -30.87 -0.11 5.79
CA VAL A 419 -30.42 1.16 5.26
C VAL A 419 -29.62 0.89 3.99
N TYR A 420 -30.03 1.55 2.91
CA TYR A 420 -29.30 1.60 1.66
C TYR A 420 -28.58 2.94 1.59
N ALA A 421 -27.31 2.96 1.20
CA ALA A 421 -26.57 4.20 0.96
C ALA A 421 -25.71 4.08 -0.29
N GLU A 422 -25.64 5.18 -1.04
CA GLU A 422 -24.69 5.34 -2.13
C GLU A 422 -23.66 6.39 -1.72
N THR A 423 -22.40 6.00 -1.67
CA THR A 423 -21.31 6.95 -1.46
C THR A 423 -20.63 7.24 -2.79
N ARG A 424 -20.54 8.53 -3.10
CA ARG A 424 -19.75 9.06 -4.22
C ARG A 424 -18.69 9.97 -3.65
N ALA A 425 -17.59 9.40 -3.19
CA ALA A 425 -16.41 10.20 -2.92
C ALA A 425 -15.79 10.61 -4.26
N GLU A 426 -15.37 11.88 -4.38
CA GLU A 426 -14.88 12.49 -5.63
C GLU A 426 -13.72 11.73 -6.29
N ARG A 427 -13.04 10.85 -5.56
CA ARG A 427 -11.87 10.08 -6.01
C ARG A 427 -11.98 8.56 -5.80
N GLN A 428 -13.13 8.05 -5.35
CA GLN A 428 -13.32 6.60 -5.18
C GLN A 428 -14.38 6.08 -6.15
N PRO A 429 -14.28 4.82 -6.60
CA PRO A 429 -15.36 4.19 -7.34
C PRO A 429 -16.65 4.29 -6.50
N PRO A 430 -17.81 4.54 -7.14
CA PRO A 430 -19.07 4.60 -6.42
C PRO A 430 -19.28 3.29 -5.66
N GLN A 431 -19.55 3.41 -4.36
CA GLN A 431 -19.85 2.27 -3.52
C GLN A 431 -21.33 2.28 -3.18
N THR A 432 -21.92 1.09 -3.16
CA THR A 432 -23.28 0.89 -2.72
C THR A 432 -23.28 -0.01 -1.52
N SER A 433 -23.83 0.49 -0.43
CA SER A 433 -23.88 -0.22 0.84
C SER A 433 -25.32 -0.54 1.18
N VAL A 434 -25.59 -1.80 1.54
CA VAL A 434 -26.88 -2.24 2.08
C VAL A 434 -26.63 -2.86 3.43
N CYS A 435 -27.17 -2.24 4.48
CA CYS A 435 -27.09 -2.70 5.86
C CYS A 435 -28.46 -3.18 6.34
N VAL A 436 -28.52 -4.34 6.98
CA VAL A 436 -29.76 -4.95 7.49
C VAL A 436 -29.61 -5.19 8.99
N ASP A 437 -30.62 -4.78 9.76
CA ASP A 437 -30.72 -5.12 11.18
C ASP A 437 -31.31 -6.54 11.32
N PRO A 438 -30.56 -7.53 11.81
CA PRO A 438 -31.05 -8.89 12.04
C PRO A 438 -31.97 -8.98 13.28
N GLY A 439 -32.21 -7.88 13.99
CA GLY A 439 -32.94 -7.87 15.26
C GLY A 439 -32.13 -8.48 16.41
N LYS A 440 -30.80 -8.52 16.29
CA LYS A 440 -29.88 -9.03 17.33
C LYS A 440 -29.12 -7.85 17.94
N GLN A 441 -28.94 -7.87 19.25
CA GLN A 441 -28.17 -6.88 19.98
C GLN A 441 -26.90 -7.49 20.57
N ASP A 442 -25.88 -6.66 20.72
CA ASP A 442 -24.68 -7.02 21.44
C ASP A 442 -25.02 -7.22 22.92
N PRO A 443 -24.77 -8.41 23.49
CA PRO A 443 -25.11 -8.69 24.88
C PRO A 443 -24.29 -7.83 25.87
N LYS A 444 -23.18 -7.22 25.44
CA LYS A 444 -22.34 -6.35 26.28
C LYS A 444 -22.71 -4.88 26.17
N THR A 445 -23.10 -4.41 24.98
CA THR A 445 -23.34 -2.98 24.74
C THR A 445 -24.81 -2.63 24.49
N SER A 446 -25.68 -3.63 24.36
CA SER A 446 -27.08 -3.52 23.93
C SER A 446 -27.27 -2.82 22.57
N GLN A 447 -26.19 -2.62 21.80
CA GLN A 447 -26.26 -2.00 20.49
C GLN A 447 -26.71 -3.03 19.45
N PRO A 448 -27.61 -2.68 18.52
CA PRO A 448 -28.01 -3.56 17.44
C PRO A 448 -26.82 -3.90 16.52
N TYR A 449 -26.73 -5.16 16.10
CA TYR A 449 -25.81 -5.56 15.04
C TYR A 449 -26.40 -5.21 13.68
N TYR A 450 -25.54 -4.94 12.70
CA TYR A 450 -25.94 -4.74 11.31
C TYR A 450 -25.09 -5.59 10.39
N TRP A 451 -25.76 -6.25 9.46
CA TRP A 451 -25.16 -6.97 8.34
C TRP A 451 -25.05 -6.05 7.18
N CYS A 452 -23.85 -5.75 6.74
CA CYS A 452 -23.64 -4.84 5.64
C CYS A 452 -22.94 -5.55 4.49
N VAL A 453 -23.49 -5.43 3.30
CA VAL A 453 -22.72 -5.62 2.07
C VAL A 453 -22.34 -4.26 1.54
N VAL A 454 -21.08 -4.09 1.18
CA VAL A 454 -20.57 -2.97 0.41
C VAL A 454 -20.16 -3.51 -0.94
N ALA A 455 -20.88 -3.12 -1.98
CA ALA A 455 -20.50 -3.46 -3.34
C ALA A 455 -19.75 -2.30 -3.96
N THR A 456 -18.57 -2.62 -4.51
CA THR A 456 -17.79 -1.69 -5.31
C THR A 456 -17.82 -2.20 -6.76
N PHE A 457 -18.54 -1.48 -7.62
CA PHE A 457 -18.56 -1.76 -9.05
C PHE A 457 -17.47 -0.92 -9.73
N ARG A 458 -16.57 -1.60 -10.43
CA ARG A 458 -15.42 -0.97 -11.11
C ARG A 458 -15.52 -1.22 -12.60
N VAL A 459 -14.73 -0.46 -13.36
CA VAL A 459 -14.48 -0.79 -14.76
C VAL A 459 -13.71 -2.13 -14.77
N PRO A 460 -14.15 -3.13 -15.54
CA PRO A 460 -13.38 -4.36 -15.69
C PRO A 460 -11.93 -4.05 -16.10
N ARG A 461 -10.99 -4.76 -15.49
CA ARG A 461 -9.57 -4.67 -15.82
C ARG A 461 -9.38 -4.81 -17.33
N ASN A 462 -8.51 -3.99 -17.92
CA ASN A 462 -8.18 -3.99 -19.35
C ASN A 462 -9.31 -3.60 -20.29
N THR A 463 -10.29 -2.85 -19.80
CA THR A 463 -11.35 -2.31 -20.65
C THR A 463 -11.40 -0.79 -20.52
N ASP A 464 -11.70 -0.11 -21.62
CA ASP A 464 -12.05 1.32 -21.64
C ASP A 464 -13.52 1.56 -21.24
N GLY A 465 -14.14 0.55 -20.61
CA GLY A 465 -15.54 0.56 -20.23
C GLY A 465 -15.84 1.58 -19.12
N LYS A 466 -17.12 1.69 -18.78
CA LYS A 466 -17.55 2.40 -17.57
C LYS A 466 -17.98 1.37 -16.54
N ALA A 467 -17.80 1.70 -15.26
CA ALA A 467 -18.49 0.96 -14.21
C ALA A 467 -19.98 0.94 -14.56
N ASP A 468 -20.63 -0.20 -14.36
CA ASP A 468 -22.05 -0.36 -14.61
C ASP A 468 -22.82 -0.19 -13.29
N PRO A 469 -23.23 1.04 -12.94
CA PRO A 469 -23.97 1.27 -11.70
C PRO A 469 -25.36 0.63 -11.74
N SER A 470 -25.89 0.21 -12.90
CA SER A 470 -27.23 -0.42 -12.94
C SER A 470 -27.25 -1.77 -12.21
N ARG A 471 -26.09 -2.44 -12.11
CA ARG A 471 -25.90 -3.68 -11.35
C ARG A 471 -26.09 -3.52 -9.85
N GLN A 472 -26.16 -2.30 -9.33
CA GLN A 472 -26.54 -2.03 -7.94
C GLN A 472 -27.91 -2.62 -7.59
N THR A 473 -28.81 -2.72 -8.57
CA THR A 473 -30.12 -3.35 -8.41
C THR A 473 -30.04 -4.85 -8.09
N GLU A 474 -28.89 -5.49 -8.34
CA GLU A 474 -28.64 -6.90 -8.00
C GLU A 474 -28.34 -7.11 -6.50
N LEU A 475 -28.03 -6.05 -5.75
CA LEU A 475 -27.64 -6.15 -4.33
C LEU A 475 -28.82 -6.39 -3.39
N GLU A 476 -29.98 -5.78 -3.63
CA GLU A 476 -31.16 -6.00 -2.78
C GLU A 476 -31.59 -7.48 -2.80
N PRO A 477 -31.71 -8.15 -3.96
CA PRO A 477 -31.97 -9.59 -4.02
C PRO A 477 -30.87 -10.45 -3.39
N LEU A 478 -29.60 -10.08 -3.58
CA LEU A 478 -28.47 -10.77 -2.93
C LEU A 478 -28.59 -10.70 -1.41
N MET A 479 -28.87 -9.51 -0.87
CA MET A 479 -29.01 -9.32 0.58
C MET A 479 -30.24 -10.04 1.14
N ALA A 480 -31.33 -10.10 0.40
CA ALA A 480 -32.50 -10.88 0.80
C ALA A 480 -32.20 -12.38 0.87
N GLU A 481 -31.28 -12.88 0.05
CA GLU A 481 -30.83 -14.27 0.07
C GLU A 481 -29.88 -14.54 1.25
N VAL A 482 -28.88 -13.67 1.44
CA VAL A 482 -27.93 -13.73 2.55
C VAL A 482 -28.65 -13.63 3.91
N ALA A 483 -29.65 -12.76 4.03
CA ALA A 483 -30.41 -12.58 5.27
C ALA A 483 -31.11 -13.86 5.77
N LYS A 484 -31.28 -14.89 4.93
CA LYS A 484 -31.86 -16.18 5.36
C LYS A 484 -30.93 -16.99 6.27
N HIS A 485 -29.64 -16.65 6.31
CA HIS A 485 -28.63 -17.35 7.12
C HIS A 485 -28.38 -16.69 8.49
N PHE A 486 -28.98 -15.53 8.75
CA PHE A 486 -28.77 -14.71 9.95
C PHE A 486 -30.09 -14.49 10.70
#